data_AF-A0A7W5ALI7-F1
#
_entry.id   AF-A0A7W5ALI7-F1
#
_cell.length_a   1.000
_cell.length_b   1.000
_cell.length_c   1.000
_cell.angle_alpha   90.00
_cell.angle_beta   90.00
_cell.angle_gamma   90.00
#
_symmetry.space_group_name_H-M   'P 1'
#
loop_
_entity.id
_entity.type
_entity.pdbx_description
1 polymer ?
#
loop_
_entity_poly.entity_id
_entity_poly.type
_entity_poly.pdbx_seq_one_letter_code
_entity_poly.pdbx_strand_id
1 'polypeptide(L)'
;MKNLFDSTIASYRVKPDLISEHANHEESIRVGGYANRTLLELVQNAADAMSGTGADSDPNAGRVEIVLDTTRNTLYCANAGRPFSKSGLTAITHAHLSGKRGDEIGRFGLGFKSVLAVSSAPKVYSRSVSFEFNSAEARSAITGIGSATRRLPALRTATVLDADRAFTEDRILAELSEWAATIVKLPDVSDTTRLRREIIDFSSEFLLFVSAVRRVRLRIIGADPFETSHVSRSLGDGLFKIEGPDGEGEEWLVEDRMHAPTAEARRQVGEAVSRAEVKVTVAVPRRLRRENRVGRFWSYFPAAGQDLGIRSFQRSMERERRPNHAPSQRL
;
A
#
# COMPACT_ATOMS: atom_id res chain seq x y z
N MET A 1 0.03 -0.72 24.47
CA MET A 1 -0.76 0.35 23.83
C MET A 1 -0.93 1.55 24.76
N LYS A 2 -1.43 1.36 25.97
CA LYS A 2 -1.59 2.42 27.00
C LYS A 2 -0.34 3.31 27.18
N ASN A 3 0.87 2.72 27.28
CA ASN A 3 2.11 3.51 27.39
C ASN A 3 2.40 4.41 26.17
N LEU A 4 2.02 4.01 24.95
CA LEU A 4 2.23 4.86 23.76
C LEU A 4 1.24 6.02 23.75
N PHE A 5 -0.03 5.74 24.05
CA PHE A 5 -1.07 6.77 24.16
C PHE A 5 -0.70 7.80 25.23
N ASP A 6 -0.39 7.34 26.45
CA ASP A 6 -0.04 8.19 27.58
C ASP A 6 1.20 9.04 27.27
N SER A 7 2.21 8.44 26.62
CA SER A 7 3.42 9.15 26.18
C SER A 7 3.13 10.25 25.16
N THR A 8 2.29 9.98 24.15
CA THR A 8 1.91 10.98 23.15
C THR A 8 1.14 12.14 23.79
N ILE A 9 0.17 11.84 24.66
CA ILE A 9 -0.60 12.86 25.37
C ILE A 9 0.32 13.69 26.29
N ALA A 10 1.27 13.06 26.98
CA ALA A 10 2.26 13.78 27.78
C ALA A 10 3.13 14.72 26.92
N SER A 11 3.58 14.28 25.73
CA SER A 11 4.31 15.15 24.80
C SER A 11 3.49 16.35 24.35
N TYR A 12 2.19 16.17 24.08
CA TYR A 12 1.30 17.27 23.73
C TYR A 12 1.05 18.24 24.88
N ARG A 13 0.99 17.77 26.13
CA ARG A 13 0.91 18.66 27.30
C ARG A 13 2.17 19.53 27.46
N VAL A 14 3.34 18.97 27.15
CA VAL A 14 4.61 19.71 27.21
C VAL A 14 4.74 20.69 26.03
N LYS A 15 4.34 20.28 24.82
CA LYS A 15 4.42 21.10 23.61
C LYS A 15 3.11 21.01 22.80
N PRO A 16 2.10 21.84 23.11
CA PRO A 16 0.80 21.82 22.44
C PRO A 16 0.86 22.04 20.92
N ASP A 17 1.86 22.81 20.42
CA ASP A 17 2.04 23.06 18.98
C ASP A 17 2.22 21.78 18.14
N LEU A 18 2.69 20.69 18.76
CA LEU A 18 2.82 19.39 18.09
C LEU A 18 1.47 18.85 17.61
N ILE A 19 0.35 19.23 18.25
CA ILE A 19 -0.99 18.84 17.82
C ILE A 19 -1.25 19.42 16.42
N SER A 20 -0.99 20.71 16.23
CA SER A 20 -1.11 21.42 14.96
C SER A 20 -0.17 20.86 13.90
N GLU A 21 1.10 20.65 14.28
CA GLU A 21 2.13 20.13 13.38
C GLU A 21 1.75 18.74 12.85
N HIS A 22 1.35 17.82 13.74
CA HIS A 22 0.95 16.49 13.36
C HIS A 22 -0.35 16.48 12.55
N ALA A 23 -1.34 17.31 12.91
CA ALA A 23 -2.58 17.42 12.15
C ALA A 23 -2.33 17.93 10.72
N ASN A 24 -1.46 18.94 10.55
CA ASN A 24 -1.08 19.45 9.24
C ASN A 24 -0.30 18.43 8.41
N HIS A 25 0.59 17.67 9.05
CA HIS A 25 1.32 16.59 8.39
C HIS A 25 0.36 15.51 7.88
N GLU A 26 -0.62 15.10 8.69
CA GLU A 26 -1.62 14.11 8.30
C GLU A 26 -2.55 14.63 7.17
N GLU A 27 -2.90 15.91 7.18
CA GLU A 27 -3.67 16.53 6.10
C GLU A 27 -2.91 16.54 4.77
N SER A 28 -1.60 16.78 4.79
CA SER A 28 -0.77 16.72 3.59
C SER A 28 -0.78 15.33 2.93
N ILE A 29 -0.94 14.27 3.74
CA ILE A 29 -1.06 12.89 3.26
C ILE A 29 -2.45 12.65 2.67
N ARG A 30 -3.50 13.21 3.29
CA ARG A 30 -4.89 13.11 2.81
C ARG A 30 -5.08 13.77 1.45
N VAL A 31 -4.47 14.93 1.23
CA VAL A 31 -4.60 15.72 -0.02
C VAL A 31 -3.52 15.35 -1.06
N GLY A 32 -2.44 14.69 -0.65
CA GLY A 32 -1.34 14.27 -1.51
C GLY A 32 -1.71 13.19 -2.54
N GLY A 33 -0.82 12.95 -3.50
CA GLY A 33 -1.01 12.03 -4.64
C GLY A 33 -1.21 10.54 -4.32
N TYR A 34 -1.30 10.17 -3.04
CA TYR A 34 -1.61 8.80 -2.59
C TYR A 34 -3.08 8.41 -2.78
N ALA A 35 -3.96 9.38 -3.03
CA ALA A 35 -5.38 9.13 -3.21
C ALA A 35 -5.66 8.04 -4.27
N ASN A 36 -4.96 8.05 -5.41
CA ASN A 36 -5.30 7.18 -6.55
C ASN A 36 -4.70 5.76 -6.51
N ARG A 37 -4.11 5.33 -5.38
CA ARG A 37 -3.42 4.03 -5.27
C ARG A 37 -3.78 3.24 -4.01
N THR A 38 -4.93 3.51 -3.40
CA THR A 38 -5.28 2.92 -2.10
C THR A 38 -5.25 1.39 -2.14
N LEU A 39 -5.84 0.79 -3.17
CA LEU A 39 -5.91 -0.66 -3.30
C LEU A 39 -4.52 -1.30 -3.38
N LEU A 40 -3.63 -0.71 -4.19
CA LEU A 40 -2.26 -1.21 -4.37
C LEU A 40 -1.44 -1.08 -3.08
N GLU A 41 -1.56 0.04 -2.37
CA GLU A 41 -0.89 0.26 -1.09
C GLU A 41 -1.36 -0.74 -0.02
N LEU A 42 -2.66 -1.05 0.03
CA LEU A 42 -3.19 -2.07 0.95
C LEU A 42 -2.66 -3.47 0.64
N VAL A 43 -2.62 -3.86 -0.64
CA VAL A 43 -2.05 -5.15 -1.06
C VAL A 43 -0.55 -5.20 -0.78
N GLN A 44 0.18 -4.10 -0.98
CA GLN A 44 1.61 -4.02 -0.65
C GLN A 44 1.86 -4.15 0.86
N ASN A 45 1.12 -3.42 1.69
CA ASN A 45 1.21 -3.56 3.15
C ASN A 45 0.93 -5.01 3.60
N ALA A 46 -0.01 -5.70 2.94
CA ALA A 46 -0.26 -7.12 3.17
C ALA A 46 0.90 -8.00 2.73
N ALA A 47 1.49 -7.73 1.56
CA ALA A 47 2.69 -8.42 1.07
C ALA A 47 3.84 -8.30 2.06
N ASP A 48 4.11 -7.11 2.58
CA ASP A 48 5.18 -6.84 3.55
C ASP A 48 4.98 -7.58 4.88
N ALA A 49 3.71 -7.73 5.30
CA ALA A 49 3.35 -8.54 6.46
C ALA A 49 3.62 -10.04 6.22
N MET A 50 3.55 -10.52 4.98
CA MET A 50 3.81 -11.91 4.57
C MET A 50 5.28 -12.16 4.18
N SER A 51 6.04 -11.13 3.83
CA SER A 51 7.45 -11.26 3.45
C SER A 51 8.28 -11.90 4.56
N GLY A 52 8.90 -13.05 4.29
CA GLY A 52 9.69 -13.81 5.27
C GLY A 52 8.89 -14.74 6.18
N THR A 53 7.58 -14.89 5.99
CA THR A 53 6.82 -16.01 6.58
C THR A 53 6.96 -17.22 5.65
N GLY A 54 7.95 -18.09 5.91
CA GLY A 54 8.17 -19.33 5.13
C GLY A 54 7.11 -20.41 5.33
N ALA A 55 5.84 -20.02 5.44
CA ALA A 55 4.72 -20.88 5.78
C ALA A 55 4.06 -21.45 4.52
N ASP A 56 4.81 -22.16 3.69
CA ASP A 56 4.28 -22.79 2.46
C ASP A 56 3.17 -23.81 2.75
N SER A 57 3.10 -24.31 3.99
CA SER A 57 2.14 -25.31 4.46
C SER A 57 0.83 -24.74 5.00
N ASP A 58 0.70 -23.43 5.23
CA ASP A 58 -0.58 -22.83 5.64
C ASP A 58 -1.49 -22.67 4.41
N PRO A 59 -2.72 -23.24 4.41
CA PRO A 59 -3.66 -23.09 3.29
C PRO A 59 -4.05 -21.63 2.99
N ASN A 60 -3.88 -20.73 3.96
CA ASN A 60 -4.12 -19.29 3.80
C ASN A 60 -2.85 -18.50 3.45
N ALA A 61 -1.68 -19.15 3.33
CA ALA A 61 -0.44 -18.46 2.99
C ALA A 61 -0.57 -17.62 1.71
N GLY A 62 -0.12 -16.37 1.77
CA GLY A 62 -0.19 -15.46 0.63
C GLY A 62 -1.60 -14.93 0.31
N ARG A 63 -2.60 -15.17 1.17
CA ARG A 63 -3.98 -14.72 0.94
C ARG A 63 -4.17 -13.26 1.38
N VAL A 64 -4.76 -12.48 0.48
CA VAL A 64 -5.28 -11.13 0.72
C VAL A 64 -6.72 -11.06 0.25
N GLU A 65 -7.56 -10.38 1.02
CA GLU A 65 -8.96 -10.14 0.65
C GLU A 65 -9.35 -8.70 0.93
N ILE A 66 -9.91 -8.03 -0.07
CA ILE A 66 -10.40 -6.66 0.05
C ILE A 66 -11.89 -6.64 -0.24
N VAL A 67 -12.66 -6.08 0.69
CA VAL A 67 -14.13 -6.00 0.62
C VAL A 67 -14.55 -4.55 0.71
N LEU A 68 -15.27 -4.05 -0.28
CA LEU A 68 -15.93 -2.74 -0.23
C LEU A 68 -17.43 -2.94 0.04
N ASP A 69 -17.88 -2.53 1.22
CA ASP A 69 -19.28 -2.41 1.56
C ASP A 69 -19.81 -1.03 1.13
N THR A 70 -20.56 -1.01 0.03
CA THR A 70 -21.13 0.22 -0.53
C THR A 70 -22.34 0.73 0.25
N THR A 71 -22.97 -0.11 1.08
CA THR A 71 -24.10 0.31 1.92
C THR A 71 -23.61 1.01 3.19
N ARG A 72 -22.52 0.51 3.79
CA ARG A 72 -21.90 1.09 5.00
C ARG A 72 -20.73 2.03 4.70
N ASN A 73 -20.41 2.28 3.43
CA ASN A 73 -19.22 3.03 3.01
C ASN A 73 -17.96 2.58 3.76
N THR A 74 -17.71 1.27 3.80
CA THR A 74 -16.61 0.69 4.58
C THR A 74 -15.74 -0.20 3.70
N LEU A 75 -14.42 0.00 3.76
CA LEU A 75 -13.44 -0.85 3.09
C LEU A 75 -12.73 -1.75 4.13
N TYR A 76 -12.61 -3.03 3.83
CA TYR A 76 -11.89 -4.01 4.63
C TYR A 76 -10.71 -4.54 3.82
N CYS A 77 -9.55 -4.72 4.45
CA CYS A 77 -8.40 -5.40 3.86
C CYS A 77 -7.85 -6.41 4.86
N ALA A 78 -8.03 -7.69 4.57
CA ALA A 78 -7.57 -8.82 5.37
C ALA A 78 -6.36 -9.49 4.73
N ASN A 79 -5.40 -9.94 5.54
CA ASN A 79 -4.26 -10.72 5.07
C ASN A 79 -3.84 -11.82 6.06
N ALA A 80 -3.18 -12.85 5.52
CA ALA A 80 -2.65 -13.99 6.26
C ALA A 80 -1.18 -13.82 6.70
N GLY A 81 -0.67 -12.58 6.72
CA GLY A 81 0.70 -12.30 7.12
C GLY A 81 0.93 -12.40 8.63
N ARG A 82 1.98 -11.74 9.11
CA ARG A 82 2.24 -11.71 10.55
C ARG A 82 1.20 -10.83 11.27
N PRO A 83 0.77 -11.22 12.48
CA PRO A 83 0.08 -10.31 13.38
C PRO A 83 0.92 -9.06 13.69
N PHE A 84 0.26 -7.97 14.07
CA PHE A 84 0.93 -6.72 14.43
C PHE A 84 1.90 -6.92 15.59
N SER A 85 3.12 -6.41 15.45
CA SER A 85 4.10 -6.40 16.54
C SER A 85 4.02 -5.08 17.32
N LYS A 86 4.58 -5.08 18.54
CA LYS A 86 4.77 -3.84 19.32
C LYS A 86 5.57 -2.80 18.53
N SER A 87 6.61 -3.22 17.81
CA SER A 87 7.43 -2.33 16.98
C SER A 87 6.66 -1.76 15.79
N GLY A 88 5.80 -2.56 15.15
CA GLY A 88 4.92 -2.10 14.06
C GLY A 88 3.90 -1.07 14.55
N LEU A 89 3.31 -1.29 15.73
CA LEU A 89 2.43 -0.32 16.37
C LEU A 89 3.14 1.01 16.67
N THR A 90 4.37 0.95 17.20
CA THR A 90 5.19 2.16 17.41
C THR A 90 5.49 2.86 16.07
N ALA A 91 5.82 2.12 15.02
CA ALA A 91 6.12 2.70 13.71
C ALA A 91 4.93 3.49 13.11
N ILE A 92 3.70 2.96 13.21
CA ILE A 92 2.50 3.66 12.70
C ILE A 92 2.12 4.90 13.51
N THR A 93 2.35 4.90 14.83
CA THR A 93 1.94 6.02 15.69
C THR A 93 2.89 7.22 15.63
N HIS A 94 4.17 7.00 15.31
CA HIS A 94 5.18 8.07 15.31
C HIS A 94 5.29 8.83 13.98
N ALA A 95 5.62 10.12 14.06
CA ALA A 95 5.65 11.01 12.88
C ALA A 95 6.81 10.68 11.94
N HIS A 96 8.00 10.44 12.50
CA HIS A 96 9.27 10.34 11.75
C HIS A 96 10.13 9.12 12.10
N LEU A 97 9.59 8.14 12.83
CA LEU A 97 10.29 6.88 13.12
C LEU A 97 10.01 5.81 12.05
N SER A 98 10.26 6.12 10.76
CA SER A 98 10.60 5.01 9.85
C SER A 98 12.05 4.67 10.17
N GLY A 99 12.26 3.63 10.97
CA GLY A 99 13.58 3.24 11.46
C GLY A 99 14.63 3.23 10.35
N LYS A 100 15.71 3.97 10.54
CA LYS A 100 16.95 3.87 9.74
C LYS A 100 17.62 2.52 10.02
N ARG A 101 17.09 1.40 9.48
CA ARG A 101 17.81 0.12 9.36
C ARG A 101 17.37 -0.56 8.06
N GLY A 102 18.33 -1.16 7.36
CA GLY A 102 18.25 -1.57 5.94
C GLY A 102 17.09 -2.50 5.58
N ASP A 103 16.83 -2.58 4.27
CA ASP A 103 15.92 -3.48 3.55
C ASP A 103 14.45 -3.58 3.97
N GLU A 104 14.02 -2.88 5.02
CA GLU A 104 12.66 -2.94 5.53
C GLU A 104 11.74 -1.84 4.97
N ILE A 105 11.73 -1.65 3.64
CA ILE A 105 10.64 -0.91 3.00
C ILE A 105 9.35 -1.69 3.30
N GLY A 106 8.37 -1.06 3.97
CA GLY A 106 7.03 -1.63 4.12
C GLY A 106 6.60 -2.14 5.51
N ARG A 107 7.49 -2.16 6.52
CA ARG A 107 7.13 -2.67 7.87
C ARG A 107 6.32 -1.67 8.73
N PHE A 108 5.26 -1.08 8.17
CA PHE A 108 4.24 -0.26 8.89
C PHE A 108 4.55 1.24 9.12
N GLY A 109 5.30 1.94 8.27
CA GLY A 109 5.65 3.36 8.55
C GLY A 109 5.12 4.43 7.58
N LEU A 110 5.13 4.14 6.27
CA LEU A 110 4.83 5.14 5.23
C LEU A 110 3.59 4.77 4.43
N GLY A 111 3.44 3.50 4.04
CA GLY A 111 2.26 2.99 3.33
C GLY A 111 0.98 3.03 4.17
N PHE A 112 1.04 2.72 5.47
CA PHE A 112 -0.15 2.73 6.32
C PHE A 112 -0.79 4.12 6.45
N LYS A 113 -0.02 5.21 6.41
CA LYS A 113 -0.58 6.56 6.52
C LYS A 113 -1.47 6.92 5.32
N SER A 114 -1.29 6.25 4.17
CA SER A 114 -2.15 6.42 2.99
C SER A 114 -3.62 6.11 3.27
N VAL A 115 -3.93 5.30 4.29
CA VAL A 115 -5.32 5.04 4.69
C VAL A 115 -6.07 6.31 5.11
N LEU A 116 -5.34 7.36 5.53
CA LEU A 116 -5.94 8.66 5.82
C LEU A 116 -6.49 9.37 4.58
N ALA A 117 -6.03 9.03 3.38
CA ALA A 117 -6.63 9.53 2.14
C ALA A 117 -8.05 8.98 1.93
N VAL A 118 -8.44 7.93 2.66
CA VAL A 118 -9.71 7.22 2.47
C VAL A 118 -10.60 7.24 3.71
N SER A 119 -10.05 7.10 4.91
CA SER A 119 -10.81 7.11 6.17
C SER A 119 -10.14 7.97 7.23
N SER A 120 -10.94 8.61 8.08
CA SER A 120 -10.46 9.40 9.22
C SER A 120 -10.36 8.61 10.53
N ALA A 121 -10.89 7.38 10.55
CA ALA A 121 -10.94 6.53 11.75
C ALA A 121 -10.56 5.08 11.42
N PRO A 122 -9.35 4.84 10.87
CA PRO A 122 -8.90 3.48 10.55
C PRO A 122 -8.86 2.62 11.81
N LYS A 123 -9.30 1.36 11.67
CA LYS A 123 -9.26 0.35 12.71
C LYS A 123 -8.44 -0.84 12.23
N VAL A 124 -7.75 -1.48 13.16
CA VAL A 124 -6.90 -2.64 12.90
C VAL A 124 -7.31 -3.75 13.87
N TYR A 125 -7.60 -4.91 13.32
CA TYR A 125 -7.89 -6.13 14.07
C TYR A 125 -6.79 -7.11 13.77
N SER A 126 -5.94 -7.41 14.74
CA SER A 126 -4.85 -8.36 14.56
C SER A 126 -4.84 -9.36 15.70
N ARG A 127 -4.40 -10.59 15.44
CA ARG A 127 -4.41 -11.68 16.44
C ARG A 127 -3.67 -11.32 17.74
N SER A 128 -2.68 -10.45 17.65
CA SER A 128 -1.89 -9.98 18.80
C SER A 128 -2.49 -8.77 19.50
N VAL A 129 -3.14 -7.85 18.76
CA VAL A 129 -3.72 -6.62 19.29
C VAL A 129 -4.69 -6.00 18.29
N SER A 130 -5.82 -5.52 18.80
CA SER A 130 -6.82 -4.75 18.04
C SER A 130 -6.93 -3.33 18.57
N PHE A 131 -7.00 -2.38 17.66
CA PHE A 131 -6.97 -0.96 17.99
C PHE A 131 -7.63 -0.09 16.93
N GLU A 132 -8.00 1.11 17.34
CA GLU A 132 -8.55 2.13 16.45
C GLU A 132 -7.84 3.46 16.64
N PHE A 133 -7.92 4.27 15.60
CA PHE A 133 -7.47 5.65 15.59
C PHE A 133 -8.66 6.61 15.64
N ASN A 134 -8.40 7.83 16.12
CA ASN A 134 -9.42 8.89 16.17
C ASN A 134 -10.68 8.54 17.00
N SER A 135 -10.52 7.68 18.02
CA SER A 135 -11.58 7.32 18.95
C SER A 135 -12.09 8.54 19.75
N ALA A 136 -13.27 8.41 20.36
CA ALA A 136 -13.82 9.48 21.20
C ALA A 136 -12.90 9.79 22.40
N GLU A 137 -12.29 8.76 22.99
CA GLU A 137 -11.29 8.89 24.05
C GLU A 137 -10.08 9.69 23.57
N ALA A 138 -9.49 9.30 22.42
CA ALA A 138 -8.34 9.99 21.85
C ALA A 138 -8.62 11.47 21.55
N ARG A 139 -9.78 11.76 20.95
CA ARG A 139 -10.21 13.14 20.65
C ARG A 139 -10.40 13.96 21.91
N SER A 140 -11.10 13.40 22.91
CA SER A 140 -11.31 14.07 24.20
C SER A 140 -10.00 14.37 24.91
N ALA A 141 -9.07 13.42 24.92
CA ALA A 141 -7.76 13.57 25.53
C ALA A 141 -6.92 14.69 24.87
N ILE A 142 -6.96 14.80 23.54
CA ILE A 142 -6.23 15.87 22.82
C ILE A 142 -6.93 17.22 23.01
N THR A 143 -8.26 17.29 22.88
CA THR A 143 -9.02 18.53 23.07
C THR A 143 -8.85 19.11 24.47
N GLY A 144 -8.78 18.25 25.50
CA GLY A 144 -8.57 18.66 26.89
C GLY A 144 -7.22 19.35 27.16
N ILE A 145 -6.27 19.32 26.21
CA ILE A 145 -4.98 20.03 26.33
C ILE A 145 -5.12 21.51 25.92
N GLY A 146 -6.18 21.88 25.19
CA GLY A 146 -6.45 23.27 24.82
C GLY A 146 -5.87 23.72 23.48
N SER A 147 -5.67 22.81 22.51
CA SER A 147 -5.26 23.21 21.16
C SER A 147 -6.32 24.07 20.49
N ALA A 148 -5.92 25.24 19.96
CA ALA A 148 -6.78 26.12 19.16
C ALA A 148 -7.08 25.56 17.75
N THR A 149 -6.59 24.36 17.42
CA THR A 149 -6.79 23.78 16.10
C THR A 149 -8.18 23.21 15.92
N ARG A 150 -8.82 23.56 14.80
CA ARG A 150 -10.07 22.94 14.35
C ARG A 150 -9.90 21.45 14.00
N ARG A 151 -8.66 21.00 13.74
CA ARG A 151 -8.35 19.61 13.37
C ARG A 151 -7.38 18.98 14.37
N LEU A 152 -7.63 17.72 14.69
CA LEU A 152 -6.81 16.92 15.59
C LEU A 152 -6.06 15.85 14.79
N PRO A 153 -4.83 15.47 15.20
CA PRO A 153 -4.13 14.35 14.59
C PRO A 153 -4.84 13.04 14.92
N ALA A 154 -5.08 12.20 13.91
CA ALA A 154 -5.81 10.95 14.00
C ALA A 154 -4.88 9.77 14.31
N LEU A 155 -3.69 9.69 13.71
CA LEU A 155 -2.83 8.49 13.77
C LEU A 155 -1.88 8.45 14.98
N ARG A 156 -1.97 9.40 15.91
CA ARG A 156 -0.98 9.55 17.00
C ARG A 156 -1.37 8.87 18.30
N THR A 157 -2.66 8.64 18.48
CA THR A 157 -3.28 8.23 19.73
C THR A 157 -4.18 7.03 19.48
N ALA A 158 -3.55 5.87 19.20
CA ALA A 158 -4.26 4.61 19.08
C ALA A 158 -4.85 4.18 20.44
N THR A 159 -6.12 3.78 20.43
CA THR A 159 -6.80 3.20 21.60
C THR A 159 -7.12 1.73 21.34
N VAL A 160 -7.15 0.93 22.42
CA VAL A 160 -7.46 -0.51 22.33
C VAL A 160 -8.91 -0.67 21.92
N LEU A 161 -9.18 -1.69 21.11
CA LEU A 161 -10.52 -2.04 20.65
C LEU A 161 -10.85 -3.48 21.05
N ASP A 162 -12.11 -3.70 21.44
CA ASP A 162 -12.67 -5.04 21.71
C ASP A 162 -13.01 -5.74 20.39
N ALA A 163 -12.17 -6.70 20.01
CA ALA A 163 -12.31 -7.42 18.75
C ALA A 163 -13.53 -8.34 18.72
N ASP A 164 -13.83 -9.01 19.83
CA ASP A 164 -14.91 -10.00 19.90
C ASP A 164 -16.27 -9.33 19.76
N ARG A 165 -16.44 -8.17 20.40
CA ARG A 165 -17.61 -7.33 20.21
C ARG A 165 -17.75 -6.89 18.75
N ALA A 166 -16.66 -6.43 18.13
CA ALA A 166 -16.69 -5.98 16.75
C ALA A 166 -17.02 -7.11 15.76
N PHE A 167 -16.51 -8.32 15.99
CA PHE A 167 -16.86 -9.50 15.17
C PHE A 167 -18.34 -9.87 15.33
N THR A 168 -18.90 -9.73 16.53
CA THR A 168 -20.33 -9.98 16.77
C THR A 168 -21.22 -8.98 16.01
N GLU A 169 -20.83 -7.71 15.97
CA GLU A 169 -21.60 -6.62 15.36
C GLU A 169 -21.41 -6.51 13.82
N ASP A 170 -20.34 -7.08 13.29
CA ASP A 170 -19.92 -6.95 11.90
C ASP A 170 -19.62 -8.30 11.25
N ARG A 171 -20.61 -8.81 10.49
CA ARG A 171 -20.54 -10.10 9.81
C ARG A 171 -19.35 -10.23 8.84
N ILE A 172 -18.97 -9.15 8.14
CA ILE A 172 -17.83 -9.19 7.20
C ILE A 172 -16.55 -9.35 8.00
N LEU A 173 -16.45 -8.62 9.11
CA LEU A 173 -15.29 -8.69 9.99
C LEU A 173 -15.17 -10.08 10.64
N ALA A 174 -16.29 -10.68 11.06
CA ALA A 174 -16.33 -12.06 11.55
C ALA A 174 -15.87 -13.07 10.49
N GLU A 175 -16.40 -12.98 9.26
CA GLU A 175 -15.99 -13.86 8.14
C GLU A 175 -14.48 -13.75 7.88
N LEU A 176 -13.95 -12.53 7.83
CA LEU A 176 -12.52 -12.31 7.60
C LEU A 176 -11.66 -12.78 8.79
N SER A 177 -12.18 -12.72 10.02
CA SER A 177 -11.46 -13.13 11.22
C SER A 177 -11.35 -14.64 11.41
N GLU A 178 -11.95 -15.45 10.53
CA GLU A 178 -11.76 -16.91 10.55
C GLU A 178 -10.34 -17.32 10.13
N TRP A 179 -9.73 -16.56 9.22
CA TRP A 179 -8.42 -16.91 8.63
C TRP A 179 -7.40 -15.79 8.71
N ALA A 180 -7.82 -14.52 8.74
CA ALA A 180 -6.89 -13.41 8.66
C ALA A 180 -6.04 -13.31 9.93
N ALA A 181 -4.76 -13.01 9.75
CA ALA A 181 -3.90 -12.62 10.85
C ALA A 181 -4.10 -11.15 11.22
N THR A 182 -4.39 -10.32 10.22
CA THR A 182 -4.64 -8.89 10.36
C THR A 182 -5.72 -8.43 9.39
N ILE A 183 -6.66 -7.61 9.88
CA ILE A 183 -7.70 -6.95 9.11
C ILE A 183 -7.60 -5.44 9.37
N VAL A 184 -7.47 -4.65 8.31
CA VAL A 184 -7.60 -3.20 8.35
C VAL A 184 -9.03 -2.86 7.93
N LYS A 185 -9.78 -2.18 8.79
CA LYS A 185 -11.14 -1.68 8.53
C LYS A 185 -11.10 -0.16 8.43
N LEU A 186 -11.60 0.36 7.31
CA LEU A 186 -11.66 1.78 6.99
C LEU A 186 -13.13 2.19 6.88
N PRO A 187 -13.75 2.68 7.97
CA PRO A 187 -15.13 3.18 7.95
C PRO A 187 -15.21 4.57 7.30
N ASP A 188 -16.42 4.98 6.94
CA ASP A 188 -16.75 6.32 6.43
C ASP A 188 -15.87 6.74 5.25
N VAL A 189 -15.70 5.84 4.28
CA VAL A 189 -14.83 6.10 3.14
C VAL A 189 -15.41 7.23 2.28
N SER A 190 -14.57 8.20 1.92
CA SER A 190 -15.00 9.44 1.27
C SER A 190 -15.36 9.32 -0.21
N ASP A 191 -14.79 8.34 -0.93
CA ASP A 191 -14.96 8.17 -2.38
C ASP A 191 -15.12 6.69 -2.76
N THR A 192 -16.30 6.14 -2.48
CA THR A 192 -16.65 4.75 -2.82
C THR A 192 -16.62 4.48 -4.32
N THR A 193 -16.97 5.46 -5.15
CA THR A 193 -16.96 5.35 -6.62
C THR A 193 -15.54 5.12 -7.13
N ARG A 194 -14.56 5.86 -6.64
CA ARG A 194 -13.16 5.66 -7.00
C ARG A 194 -12.64 4.31 -6.51
N LEU A 195 -12.92 3.93 -5.26
CA LEU A 195 -12.53 2.62 -4.73
C LEU A 195 -13.14 1.46 -5.53
N ARG A 196 -14.40 1.59 -5.95
CA ARG A 196 -15.06 0.64 -6.85
C ARG A 196 -14.30 0.50 -8.16
N ARG A 197 -13.90 1.61 -8.79
CA ARG A 197 -13.08 1.56 -10.02
C ARG A 197 -11.72 0.92 -9.77
N GLU A 198 -11.02 1.26 -8.69
CA GLU A 198 -9.74 0.62 -8.34
C GLU A 198 -9.89 -0.90 -8.21
N ILE A 199 -10.99 -1.38 -7.61
CA ILE A 199 -11.28 -2.82 -7.47
C ILE A 199 -11.56 -3.48 -8.83
N ILE A 200 -12.38 -2.86 -9.67
CA ILE A 200 -12.77 -3.41 -10.97
C ILE A 200 -11.57 -3.42 -11.95
N ASP A 201 -10.75 -2.36 -11.92
CA ASP A 201 -9.64 -2.15 -12.84
C ASP A 201 -8.32 -2.77 -12.34
N PHE A 202 -8.37 -3.62 -11.30
CA PHE A 202 -7.18 -4.23 -10.72
C PHE A 202 -6.44 -5.12 -11.73
N SER A 203 -5.15 -4.83 -11.94
CA SER A 203 -4.29 -5.55 -12.87
C SER A 203 -3.61 -6.73 -12.19
N SER A 204 -3.87 -7.95 -12.68
CA SER A 204 -3.28 -9.19 -12.14
C SER A 204 -1.75 -9.15 -12.14
N GLU A 205 -1.14 -8.47 -13.11
CA GLU A 205 0.31 -8.31 -13.25
C GLU A 205 0.95 -7.58 -12.06
N PHE A 206 0.17 -6.84 -11.27
CA PHE A 206 0.66 -6.26 -10.02
C PHE A 206 1.26 -7.33 -9.08
N LEU A 207 0.71 -8.55 -9.10
CA LEU A 207 1.18 -9.66 -8.26
C LEU A 207 2.61 -10.11 -8.57
N LEU A 208 3.16 -9.78 -9.76
CA LEU A 208 4.56 -10.06 -10.11
C LEU A 208 5.54 -9.30 -9.21
N PHE A 209 5.11 -8.20 -8.62
CA PHE A 209 5.95 -7.31 -7.83
C PHE A 209 5.69 -7.40 -6.32
N VAL A 210 4.66 -8.15 -5.92
CA VAL A 210 4.34 -8.46 -4.52
C VAL A 210 4.35 -9.98 -4.32
N SER A 211 5.49 -10.62 -4.55
CA SER A 211 5.63 -12.08 -4.64
C SER A 211 5.19 -12.88 -3.40
N ALA A 212 5.11 -12.23 -2.23
CA ALA A 212 4.53 -12.83 -1.03
C ALA A 212 3.01 -13.05 -1.11
N VAL A 213 2.31 -12.33 -2.01
CA VAL A 213 0.87 -12.45 -2.25
C VAL A 213 0.63 -13.50 -3.33
N ARG A 214 -0.02 -14.60 -2.95
CA ARG A 214 -0.41 -15.70 -3.85
C ARG A 214 -1.81 -15.55 -4.40
N ARG A 215 -2.70 -14.93 -3.63
CA ARG A 215 -4.09 -14.71 -4.04
C ARG A 215 -4.59 -13.39 -3.50
N VAL A 216 -5.19 -12.60 -4.37
CA VAL A 216 -6.02 -11.45 -4.00
C VAL A 216 -7.45 -11.77 -4.39
N ARG A 217 -8.36 -11.70 -3.42
CA ARG A 217 -9.81 -11.72 -3.67
C ARG A 217 -10.35 -10.32 -3.45
N LEU A 218 -11.09 -9.80 -4.42
CA LEU A 218 -11.68 -8.47 -4.35
C LEU A 218 -13.20 -8.62 -4.42
N ARG A 219 -13.90 -8.04 -3.44
CA ARG A 219 -15.37 -8.06 -3.36
C ARG A 219 -15.92 -6.66 -3.22
N ILE A 220 -17.03 -6.41 -3.89
CA ILE A 220 -17.92 -5.28 -3.65
C ILE A 220 -19.27 -5.86 -3.29
N ILE A 221 -19.81 -5.43 -2.14
CA ILE A 221 -21.13 -5.84 -1.65
C ILE A 221 -22.05 -4.62 -1.54
N GLY A 222 -23.36 -4.89 -1.48
CA GLY A 222 -24.39 -3.85 -1.48
C GLY A 222 -24.93 -3.64 -2.90
N ALA A 223 -24.95 -2.38 -3.35
CA ALA A 223 -25.42 -2.04 -4.69
C ALA A 223 -24.41 -2.51 -5.76
N ASP A 224 -24.92 -3.14 -6.82
CA ASP A 224 -24.13 -3.67 -7.94
C ASP A 224 -22.96 -4.55 -7.48
N PRO A 225 -23.22 -5.72 -6.85
CA PRO A 225 -22.18 -6.58 -6.31
C PRO A 225 -21.19 -7.01 -7.39
N PHE A 226 -19.92 -7.12 -7.00
CA PHE A 226 -18.83 -7.53 -7.87
C PHE A 226 -17.87 -8.42 -7.08
N GLU A 227 -17.36 -9.46 -7.72
CA GLU A 227 -16.35 -10.32 -7.11
C GLU A 227 -15.38 -10.81 -8.17
N THR A 228 -14.09 -10.78 -7.82
CA THR A 228 -13.01 -11.30 -8.67
C THR A 228 -11.89 -11.87 -7.81
N SER A 229 -11.07 -12.76 -8.40
CA SER A 229 -9.85 -13.25 -7.78
C SER A 229 -8.71 -13.26 -8.78
N HIS A 230 -7.52 -12.92 -8.29
CA HIS A 230 -6.26 -12.91 -9.02
C HIS A 230 -5.28 -13.81 -8.29
N VAL A 231 -4.57 -14.69 -9.01
CA VAL A 231 -3.68 -15.68 -8.42
C VAL A 231 -2.29 -15.56 -9.02
N SER A 232 -1.27 -15.63 -8.16
CA SER A 232 0.14 -15.73 -8.53
C SER A 232 0.69 -17.06 -8.02
N ARG A 233 1.23 -17.88 -8.93
CA ARG A 233 1.87 -19.15 -8.60
C ARG A 233 3.33 -19.10 -9.04
N SER A 234 4.24 -19.32 -8.09
CA SER A 234 5.64 -19.57 -8.44
C SER A 234 5.76 -20.95 -9.06
N LEU A 235 6.42 -21.03 -10.21
CA LEU A 235 6.75 -22.27 -10.92
C LEU A 235 8.23 -22.65 -10.74
N GLY A 236 8.99 -21.89 -9.93
CA GLY A 236 10.44 -22.06 -9.74
C GLY A 236 11.26 -21.21 -10.71
N ASP A 237 12.55 -21.00 -10.40
CA ASP A 237 13.54 -20.32 -11.25
C ASP A 237 13.10 -18.94 -11.79
N GLY A 238 12.41 -18.16 -10.95
CA GLY A 238 11.89 -16.85 -11.32
C GLY A 238 10.68 -16.88 -12.26
N LEU A 239 10.15 -18.06 -12.59
CA LEU A 239 8.94 -18.20 -13.41
C LEU A 239 7.68 -18.11 -12.53
N PHE A 240 6.76 -17.25 -12.92
CA PHE A 240 5.46 -17.08 -12.27
C PHE A 240 4.33 -17.26 -13.26
N LYS A 241 3.25 -17.93 -12.84
CA LYS A 241 1.98 -17.93 -13.56
C LYS A 241 1.02 -16.97 -12.87
N ILE A 242 0.56 -15.97 -13.62
CA ILE A 242 -0.43 -15.00 -13.17
C ILE A 242 -1.77 -15.35 -13.80
N GLU A 243 -2.76 -15.70 -12.98
CA GLU A 243 -4.09 -16.07 -13.42
C GLU A 243 -5.08 -14.94 -13.10
N GLY A 244 -5.85 -14.56 -14.12
CA GLY A 244 -6.91 -13.58 -14.02
C GLY A 244 -8.25 -14.18 -13.57
N PRO A 245 -9.33 -13.38 -13.61
CA PRO A 245 -10.66 -13.78 -13.14
C PRO A 245 -11.28 -14.92 -13.96
N ASP A 246 -10.91 -15.04 -15.22
CA ASP A 246 -11.31 -16.10 -16.15
C ASP A 246 -10.59 -17.44 -15.90
N GLY A 247 -9.60 -17.45 -15.00
CA GLY A 247 -8.75 -18.61 -14.73
C GLY A 247 -7.71 -18.87 -15.82
N GLU A 248 -7.71 -18.09 -16.90
CA GLU A 248 -6.61 -18.07 -17.84
C GLU A 248 -5.41 -17.40 -17.19
N GLY A 249 -4.21 -17.88 -17.51
CA GLY A 249 -3.01 -17.32 -16.92
C GLY A 249 -1.85 -17.25 -17.89
N GLU A 250 -1.07 -16.20 -17.74
CA GLU A 250 0.15 -15.97 -18.50
C GLU A 250 1.37 -16.28 -17.62
N GLU A 251 2.40 -16.85 -18.24
CA GLU A 251 3.66 -17.14 -17.58
C GLU A 251 4.64 -15.98 -17.79
N TRP A 252 5.34 -15.60 -16.72
CA TRP A 252 6.25 -14.46 -16.66
C TRP A 252 7.56 -14.88 -16.04
N LEU A 253 8.67 -14.51 -16.67
CA LEU A 253 9.99 -14.54 -16.05
C LEU A 253 10.18 -13.26 -15.26
N VAL A 254 10.45 -13.39 -13.96
CA VAL A 254 10.63 -12.30 -13.01
C VAL A 254 12.05 -12.38 -12.45
N GLU A 255 12.79 -11.29 -12.56
CA GLU A 255 14.13 -11.16 -12.00
C GLU A 255 14.20 -9.92 -11.10
N ASP A 256 14.76 -10.10 -9.91
CA ASP A 256 15.00 -9.06 -8.93
C ASP A 256 16.49 -8.74 -8.86
N ARG A 257 16.85 -7.45 -8.89
CA ARG A 257 18.23 -7.00 -8.68
C ARG A 257 18.26 -5.80 -7.75
N MET A 258 19.13 -5.85 -6.74
CA MET A 258 19.48 -4.66 -5.94
C MET A 258 20.35 -3.75 -6.79
N HIS A 259 19.94 -2.50 -6.91
CA HIS A 259 20.65 -1.45 -7.65
C HIS A 259 21.08 -0.36 -6.69
N ALA A 260 22.36 -0.01 -6.69
CA ALA A 260 22.87 1.15 -5.94
C ALA A 260 22.79 2.41 -6.81
N PRO A 261 21.87 3.37 -6.52
CA PRO A 261 21.76 4.57 -7.33
C PRO A 261 23.03 5.43 -7.21
N THR A 262 23.40 6.11 -8.29
CA THR A 262 24.57 7.00 -8.30
C THR A 262 24.43 8.11 -7.26
N ALA A 263 25.56 8.67 -6.80
CA ALA A 263 25.53 9.80 -5.86
C ALA A 263 24.75 11.00 -6.41
N GLU A 264 24.77 11.21 -7.73
CA GLU A 264 23.99 12.24 -8.39
C GLU A 264 22.48 11.98 -8.32
N ALA A 265 22.04 10.77 -8.67
CA ALA A 265 20.64 10.37 -8.56
C ALA A 265 20.13 10.48 -7.10
N ARG A 266 20.98 10.13 -6.13
CA ARG A 266 20.68 10.24 -4.69
C ARG A 266 20.55 11.68 -4.19
N ARG A 267 21.18 12.66 -4.86
CA ARG A 267 21.06 14.10 -4.55
C ARG A 267 19.83 14.74 -5.19
N GLN A 268 19.33 14.17 -6.28
CA GLN A 268 18.12 14.65 -6.97
C GLN A 268 16.83 14.26 -6.22
N VAL A 269 16.91 13.29 -5.31
CA VAL A 269 15.82 12.91 -4.41
C VAL A 269 16.09 13.45 -3.01
N GLY A 270 15.06 13.91 -2.29
CA GLY A 270 15.22 14.40 -0.91
C GLY A 270 15.79 13.33 0.03
N GLU A 271 16.52 13.72 1.08
CA GLU A 271 17.18 12.80 2.02
C GLU A 271 16.23 11.76 2.63
N ALA A 272 14.96 12.11 2.81
CA ALA A 272 13.93 11.19 3.31
C ALA A 272 13.69 9.97 2.40
N VAL A 273 13.87 10.15 1.08
CA VAL A 273 13.62 9.15 0.02
C VAL A 273 14.92 8.52 -0.49
N SER A 274 16.07 9.17 -0.26
CA SER A 274 17.38 8.65 -0.64
C SER A 274 17.67 7.30 0.03
N ARG A 275 18.16 6.33 -0.75
CA ARG A 275 18.50 4.97 -0.32
C ARG A 275 19.87 4.58 -0.87
N ALA A 276 20.59 3.73 -0.12
CA ALA A 276 21.86 3.18 -0.56
C ALA A 276 21.67 2.19 -1.72
N GLU A 277 20.62 1.38 -1.65
CA GLU A 277 20.21 0.44 -2.69
C GLU A 277 18.69 0.46 -2.85
N VAL A 278 18.21 0.13 -4.05
CA VAL A 278 16.81 -0.03 -4.40
C VAL A 278 16.63 -1.36 -5.12
N LYS A 279 15.59 -2.11 -4.77
CA LYS A 279 15.22 -3.31 -5.52
C LYS A 279 14.57 -2.91 -6.85
N VAL A 280 15.10 -3.44 -7.94
CA VAL A 280 14.51 -3.33 -9.28
C VAL A 280 14.02 -4.71 -9.69
N THR A 281 12.72 -4.80 -9.98
CA THR A 281 12.08 -6.02 -10.47
C THR A 281 11.71 -5.85 -11.93
N VAL A 282 12.10 -6.81 -12.76
CA VAL A 282 11.76 -6.87 -14.18
C VAL A 282 10.93 -8.12 -14.42
N ALA A 283 9.79 -7.98 -15.09
CA ALA A 283 8.94 -9.09 -15.48
C ALA A 283 8.74 -9.10 -17.00
N VAL A 284 8.98 -10.26 -17.64
CA VAL A 284 8.86 -10.45 -19.09
C VAL A 284 7.93 -11.63 -19.36
N PRO A 285 6.91 -11.49 -20.23
CA PRO A 285 6.02 -12.58 -20.54
C PRO A 285 6.76 -13.65 -21.35
N ARG A 286 6.60 -14.92 -20.97
CA ARG A 286 7.26 -16.07 -21.63
C ARG A 286 6.80 -16.23 -23.09
N ARG A 287 5.56 -15.85 -23.39
CA ARG A 287 5.02 -15.81 -24.75
C ARG A 287 4.74 -14.36 -25.15
N LEU A 288 5.63 -13.79 -25.96
CA LEU A 288 5.38 -12.50 -26.61
C LEU A 288 4.26 -12.68 -27.64
N ARG A 289 3.06 -12.16 -27.34
CA ARG A 289 2.04 -11.98 -28.39
C ARG A 289 2.62 -11.00 -29.42
N ARG A 290 2.50 -11.32 -30.73
CA ARG A 290 3.12 -10.58 -31.85
C ARG A 290 2.69 -9.12 -32.00
N GLU A 291 1.75 -8.65 -31.19
CA GLU A 291 1.36 -7.25 -31.12
C GLU A 291 2.45 -6.49 -30.35
N ASN A 292 3.09 -5.51 -31.01
CA ASN A 292 4.12 -4.62 -30.45
C ASN A 292 3.63 -3.89 -29.20
N ARG A 293 3.64 -4.58 -28.05
CA ARG A 293 3.31 -4.00 -26.76
C ARG A 293 4.58 -3.35 -26.19
N VAL A 294 4.57 -2.02 -26.17
CA VAL A 294 5.49 -1.23 -25.33
C VAL A 294 5.41 -1.74 -23.90
N GLY A 295 6.56 -1.98 -23.26
CA GLY A 295 6.63 -2.41 -21.86
C GLY A 295 5.96 -1.39 -20.91
N ARG A 296 5.30 -1.87 -19.86
CA ARG A 296 4.71 -1.02 -18.82
C ARG A 296 5.71 -0.85 -17.67
N PHE A 297 5.95 0.40 -17.27
CA PHE A 297 6.78 0.71 -16.12
C PHE A 297 5.92 0.91 -14.87
N TRP A 298 6.29 0.23 -13.78
CA TRP A 298 5.67 0.37 -12.46
C TRP A 298 6.68 1.01 -11.51
N SER A 299 6.28 2.08 -10.84
CA SER A 299 7.10 2.75 -9.81
C SER A 299 6.37 2.84 -8.49
N TYR A 300 7.05 2.37 -7.44
CA TYR A 300 6.64 2.39 -6.03
C TYR A 300 7.02 3.69 -5.32
N PHE A 301 7.71 4.61 -5.99
CA PHE A 301 8.10 5.89 -5.41
C PHE A 301 7.12 6.99 -5.81
N PRO A 302 6.72 7.88 -4.89
CA PRO A 302 6.08 9.14 -5.25
C PRO A 302 7.12 9.97 -6.00
N ALA A 303 7.11 9.92 -7.33
CA ALA A 303 7.88 10.86 -8.12
C ALA A 303 7.20 12.23 -7.97
N ALA A 304 7.89 13.19 -7.36
CA ALA A 304 7.45 14.58 -7.32
C ALA A 304 7.51 15.13 -8.75
N GLY A 305 6.38 15.06 -9.46
CA GLY A 305 6.27 15.52 -10.83
C GLY A 305 5.16 14.80 -11.59
N GLN A 306 4.05 15.50 -11.80
CA GLN A 306 3.02 15.34 -12.83
C GLN A 306 2.84 13.94 -13.46
N ASP A 307 1.62 13.40 -13.29
CA ASP A 307 0.98 12.42 -14.17
C ASP A 307 1.82 11.21 -14.61
N LEU A 308 1.94 10.23 -13.72
CA LEU A 308 2.30 8.86 -14.08
C LEU A 308 1.26 7.87 -13.52
N GLY A 309 0.05 7.99 -14.07
CA GLY A 309 -0.65 6.80 -14.53
C GLY A 309 0.16 6.12 -15.63
N ILE A 310 -0.10 4.83 -15.84
CA ILE A 310 0.47 3.97 -16.88
C ILE A 310 0.85 4.77 -18.14
N ARG A 311 2.15 5.02 -18.36
CA ARG A 311 2.65 5.60 -19.62
C ARG A 311 3.45 4.54 -20.37
N SER A 312 2.91 4.12 -21.51
CA SER A 312 3.65 3.45 -22.59
C SER A 312 4.61 4.46 -23.23
N PHE A 313 5.91 4.25 -23.09
CA PHE A 313 6.92 5.05 -23.82
C PHE A 313 7.15 4.47 -25.23
N GLN A 314 6.62 5.15 -26.25
CA GLN A 314 6.90 4.84 -27.64
C GLN A 314 8.11 5.69 -28.10
N ARG A 315 9.28 5.07 -28.32
CA ARG A 315 10.34 5.71 -29.11
C ARG A 315 10.43 4.97 -30.44
N SER A 316 9.86 5.59 -31.47
CA SER A 316 9.99 5.14 -32.86
C SER A 316 11.47 5.19 -33.25
N MET A 317 12.07 4.03 -33.51
CA MET A 317 13.35 3.94 -34.22
C MET A 317 13.05 3.85 -35.71
N GLU A 318 12.78 4.99 -36.33
CA GLU A 318 12.79 5.12 -37.78
C GLU A 318 14.08 5.82 -38.25
N ARG A 319 14.98 4.97 -38.77
CA ARG A 319 15.82 5.21 -39.94
C ARG A 319 16.63 6.51 -40.01
N GLU A 320 17.89 6.43 -39.59
CA GLU A 320 18.98 7.03 -40.37
C GLU A 320 19.69 5.93 -41.16
N ARG A 321 19.08 5.52 -42.28
CA ARG A 321 19.86 4.96 -43.39
C ARG A 321 20.45 6.15 -44.15
N ARG A 322 21.72 6.43 -43.92
CA ARG A 322 22.53 7.20 -44.89
C ARG A 322 22.55 6.44 -46.22
N PRO A 323 22.60 7.18 -47.34
CA PRO A 323 23.54 6.85 -48.38
C PRO A 323 24.50 8.02 -48.64
N ASN A 324 25.77 7.64 -48.81
CA ASN A 324 26.85 8.45 -49.33
C ASN A 324 26.48 9.14 -50.65
N HIS A 325 26.74 10.44 -50.76
CA HIS A 325 27.36 10.99 -51.96
C HIS A 325 28.35 12.11 -51.61
N ALA A 326 29.50 12.03 -52.26
CA ALA A 326 30.75 12.75 -52.03
C ALA A 326 30.75 14.12 -52.76
N PRO A 327 31.82 14.93 -52.63
CA PRO A 327 31.78 16.39 -52.64
C PRO A 327 31.87 17.02 -54.03
N SER A 328 31.38 18.26 -54.16
CA SER A 328 31.82 19.18 -55.22
C SER A 328 32.06 20.57 -54.65
N GLN A 329 33.16 21.16 -55.12
CA GLN A 329 33.77 22.40 -54.72
C GLN A 329 33.03 23.65 -55.25
N ARG A 330 33.45 24.78 -54.65
CA ARG A 330 33.78 26.10 -55.24
C ARG A 330 32.76 27.24 -55.11
N LEU A 331 33.34 28.28 -54.49
CA LEU A 331 33.16 29.73 -54.54
C LEU A 331 31.97 30.34 -53.80
#